data_AF-A0A7W6UUP6-F1
#
_entry.id   AF-A0A7W6UUP6-F1
#
_cell.length_a   1.000
_cell.length_b   1.000
_cell.length_c   1.000
_cell.angle_alpha   90.00
_cell.angle_beta   90.00
_cell.angle_gamma   90.00
#
_symmetry.space_group_name_H-M   'P 1'
#
loop_
_entity.id
_entity.type
_entity.pdbx_description
1 polymer ?
#
loop_
_entity_poly.entity_id
_entity_poly.type
_entity_poly.pdbx_seq_one_letter_code
_entity_poly.pdbx_strand_id
1 'polypeptide(L)' 'MTAGQEIEIWSGSELEQCELVHAGDYLFIPAGVPHVAVNRSTENAEFLGARNDPAANESVVLMPELDNIVP' A
#
# COMPACT_ATOMS: atom_id res chain seq x y z
N MET A 1 0.45 -5.85 -8.22
CA MET A 1 1.93 -5.74 -8.26
C MET A 1 2.43 -6.15 -9.65
N THR A 2 3.43 -5.47 -10.22
CA THR A 2 4.00 -5.80 -11.55
C THR A 2 5.25 -6.67 -11.49
N ALA A 3 6.02 -6.59 -10.41
CA ALA A 3 7.20 -7.42 -10.14
C ALA A 3 7.46 -7.54 -8.62
N GLY A 4 8.20 -8.56 -8.21
CA GLY A 4 8.52 -8.86 -6.80
C GLY A 4 8.01 -10.24 -6.37
N GLN A 5 8.27 -10.60 -5.11
CA GLN A 5 7.76 -11.83 -4.50
C GLN A 5 6.36 -11.61 -3.89
N GLU A 6 6.25 -11.58 -2.56
CA GLU A 6 5.02 -11.31 -1.82
C GLU A 6 5.20 -10.00 -1.03
N ILE A 7 4.17 -9.17 -1.01
CA ILE A 7 4.12 -7.90 -0.28
C ILE A 7 2.91 -7.91 0.66
N GLU A 8 3.12 -7.47 1.90
CA GLU A 8 2.02 -7.18 2.82
C GLU A 8 1.49 -5.76 2.52
N ILE A 9 0.19 -5.63 2.29
CA ILE A 9 -0.49 -4.34 2.29
C ILE A 9 -1.33 -4.25 3.55
N TRP A 10 -0.97 -3.29 4.40
CA TRP A 10 -1.72 -2.97 5.61
C TRP A 10 -2.60 -1.77 5.34
N SER A 11 -3.88 -1.82 5.72
CA SER A 11 -4.86 -0.75 5.49
C SER A 11 -5.92 -0.69 6.59
N GLY A 12 -6.64 0.42 6.65
CA GLY A 12 -7.64 0.70 7.68
C GLY A 12 -7.25 1.90 8.54
N SER A 13 -8.13 2.33 9.43
CA SER A 13 -7.88 3.53 10.25
C SER A 13 -6.70 3.36 11.20
N GLU A 14 -6.43 2.12 11.60
CA GLU A 14 -5.35 1.73 12.49
C GLU A 14 -4.47 0.66 11.81
N LEU A 15 -4.41 0.64 10.47
CA LEU A 15 -3.68 -0.35 9.68
C LEU A 15 -4.00 -1.81 10.08
N GLU A 16 -5.25 -2.09 10.42
CA GLU A 16 -5.67 -3.37 11.01
C GLU A 16 -5.91 -4.50 10.01
N GLN A 17 -6.04 -4.18 8.72
CA GLN A 17 -6.30 -5.15 7.65
C GLN A 17 -5.00 -5.46 6.90
N CYS A 18 -4.57 -6.72 6.90
CA CYS A 18 -3.37 -7.17 6.18
C CYS A 18 -3.75 -8.10 5.02
N GLU A 19 -3.36 -7.72 3.81
CA GLU A 19 -3.49 -8.53 2.59
C GLU A 19 -2.11 -8.88 2.04
N LEU A 20 -1.95 -10.12 1.56
CA LEU A 20 -0.74 -10.58 0.88
C LEU A 20 -0.94 -10.47 -0.64
N VAL A 21 -0.03 -9.77 -1.31
CA VAL A 21 -0.14 -9.41 -2.72
C VAL A 21 1.01 -9.98 -3.52
N HIS A 22 0.68 -10.65 -4.63
CA HIS A 22 1.61 -11.25 -5.57
C HIS A 22 1.61 -10.51 -6.92
N ALA A 23 2.58 -10.85 -7.78
CA ALA A 23 2.64 -10.31 -9.13
C ALA A 23 1.38 -10.70 -9.92
N GLY A 24 0.74 -9.70 -10.55
CA GLY A 24 -0.55 -9.86 -11.22
C GLY A 24 -1.77 -9.50 -10.36
N ASP A 25 -1.62 -9.45 -9.04
CA ASP A 25 -2.74 -9.08 -8.16
C ASP A 25 -3.04 -7.59 -8.24
N TYR A 26 -4.32 -7.28 -8.03
CA TYR A 26 -4.86 -5.94 -7.98
C TYR A 26 -5.49 -5.70 -6.60
N LEU A 27 -5.23 -4.52 -6.04
CA LEU A 27 -5.83 -4.05 -4.80
C LEU A 27 -6.44 -2.66 -5.00
N PHE A 28 -7.47 -2.35 -4.24
CA PHE A 28 -8.14 -1.05 -4.27
C PHE A 28 -8.12 -0.43 -2.88
N ILE A 29 -7.50 0.73 -2.74
CA ILE A 29 -7.55 1.53 -1.52
C ILE A 29 -8.53 2.69 -1.70
N PRO A 30 -9.61 2.77 -0.88
CA PRO A 30 -10.53 3.88 -0.93
C PRO A 30 -9.88 5.22 -0.56
N ALA A 31 -10.50 6.32 -0.98
CA ALA A 31 -10.04 7.67 -0.64
C ALA A 31 -9.98 7.88 0.88
N GLY A 32 -8.86 8.44 1.36
CA GLY A 32 -8.67 8.76 2.77
C GLY A 32 -8.36 7.58 3.68
N VAL A 33 -8.22 6.36 3.15
CA VAL A 33 -7.84 5.18 3.94
C VAL A 33 -6.32 5.11 4.06
N PRO A 34 -5.76 5.15 5.30
CA PRO A 34 -4.34 4.91 5.53
C PRO A 34 -3.93 3.54 5.01
N HIS A 35 -2.76 3.47 4.39
CA HIS A 35 -2.20 2.23 3.89
C HIS A 35 -0.68 2.29 3.82
N VAL A 36 -0.04 1.14 4.01
CA VAL A 36 1.41 0.97 3.88
C VAL A 36 1.72 -0.38 3.23
N ALA A 37 2.71 -0.38 2.35
CA ALA A 37 3.26 -1.58 1.74
C ALA A 37 4.52 -1.99 2.47
N VAL A 38 4.59 -3.25 2.93
CA VAL A 38 5.76 -3.79 3.61
C VAL A 38 6.38 -4.90 2.77
N ASN A 39 7.60 -4.63 2.33
CA ASN A 39 8.42 -5.63 1.65
C ASN A 39 9.32 -6.35 2.64
N ARG A 40 8.99 -7.60 2.97
CA ARG A 40 9.83 -8.47 3.82
C ARG A 40 10.95 -9.16 3.04
N SER A 41 10.93 -9.10 1.71
CA SER A 41 11.95 -9.69 0.83
C SER A 41 13.14 -8.75 0.64
N THR A 42 14.28 -9.31 0.22
CA THR A 42 15.44 -8.57 -0.24
C THR A 42 15.35 -8.14 -1.71
N GLU A 43 14.36 -8.65 -2.45
CA GLU A 43 14.11 -8.29 -3.85
C GLU A 43 13.21 -7.06 -3.95
N ASN A 44 13.43 -6.24 -4.97
CA ASN A 44 12.55 -5.10 -5.25
C ASN A 44 11.14 -5.58 -5.63
N ALA A 45 10.14 -4.84 -5.18
CA ALA A 45 8.75 -4.99 -5.63
C ALA A 45 8.29 -3.72 -6.33
N GLU A 46 7.48 -3.88 -7.36
CA GLU A 46 7.00 -2.79 -8.21
C GLU A 46 5.48 -2.79 -8.27
N PHE A 47 4.90 -1.59 -8.15
CA PHE A 47 3.46 -1.37 -8.22
C PHE A 47 3.13 -0.29 -9.23
N LEU A 48 2.05 -0.50 -9.98
CA LEU A 48 1.44 0.53 -10.82
C LEU A 48 0.25 1.11 -10.07
N GLY A 49 0.38 2.37 -9.63
CA GLY A 49 -0.72 3.13 -9.05
C GLY A 49 -1.59 3.77 -10.13
N ALA A 50 -2.91 3.60 -10.04
CA ALA A 50 -3.87 4.29 -10.88
C ALA A 50 -4.90 5.02 -10.00
N ARG A 51 -5.35 6.19 -10.44
CA ARG A 51 -6.38 6.99 -9.77
C ARG A 51 -7.47 7.33 -10.77
N ASN A 52 -8.72 7.35 -10.31
CA ASN A 52 -9.87 7.71 -11.12
C ASN A 52 -10.26 9.20 -10.99
N ASP A 53 -9.73 9.91 -9.99
CA ASP A 53 -9.91 11.35 -9.82
C ASP A 53 -8.90 12.10 -10.72
N PRO A 54 -9.37 12.81 -11.76
CA PRO A 54 -8.50 13.55 -12.67
C PRO A 54 -7.88 14.80 -12.03
N ALA A 55 -8.41 15.27 -10.90
CA ALA A 55 -7.85 16.36 -10.12
C ALA A 55 -6.85 15.87 -9.07
N ALA A 56 -6.69 14.54 -8.90
CA ALA A 56 -5.74 13.99 -7.96
C ALA A 56 -4.32 14.40 -8.37
N ASN A 57 -3.74 15.28 -7.57
CA ASN A 57 -2.31 15.52 -7.61
C ASN A 57 -1.62 14.47 -6.72
N GLU A 58 -0.41 14.07 -7.09
CA GLU A 58 0.36 13.16 -6.25
C GLU A 58 0.68 13.88 -4.93
N SER A 59 0.00 13.47 -3.87
CA SER A 59 0.14 14.02 -2.54
C SER A 59 -0.01 12.88 -1.56
N VAL A 60 1.04 12.67 -0.77
CA VAL A 60 1.07 11.71 0.34
C VAL A 60 1.07 12.53 1.61
N VAL A 61 0.07 12.29 2.46
CA VAL A 61 0.07 12.81 3.83
C VAL A 61 0.65 11.70 4.69
N LEU A 62 1.84 11.91 5.23
CA LEU A 62 2.44 10.99 6.18
C LEU A 62 1.65 11.03 7.50
N MET A 63 1.50 9.87 8.14
CA MET A 63 0.81 9.69 9.42
C MET A 63 1.77 9.08 10.45
N PRO A 64 2.73 9.86 11.00
CA PRO A 64 3.76 9.35 11.91
C PRO A 64 3.19 8.66 13.16
N GLU A 65 1.96 8.99 13.55
CA GLU A 65 1.24 8.35 14.64
C GLU A 65 0.98 6.85 14.41
N LEU A 66 1.01 6.39 13.16
CA LEU A 66 0.80 4.99 12.79
C LEU A 66 2.11 4.19 12.63
N ASP A 67 3.27 4.84 12.68
CA ASP A 67 4.58 4.22 12.40
C ASP A 67 4.91 3.03 13.32
N ASN A 68 4.31 2.97 14.52
CA ASN A 68 4.56 1.89 15.47
C ASN A 68 3.60 0.70 15.32
N ILE A 69 2.61 0.78 14.43
CA ILE A 69 1.59 -0.26 14.27
C ILE A 69 2.11 -1.39 13.38
N VAL A 70 2.72 -1.01 12.26
CA VAL A 70 3.22 -1.95 11.26
C VAL A 70 4.75 -1.86 11.23
N PRO A 71 5.49 -2.98 11.43
CA PRO A 71 6.95 -2.98 11.50
C PRO A 71 7.64 -2.79 10.15
#